data_AF-A0A940HNS8-F1
#
_entry.id   AF-A0A940HNS8-F1
#
_cell.length_a   1.000
_cell.length_b   1.000
_cell.length_c   1.000
_cell.angle_alpha   90.00
_cell.angle_beta   90.00
_cell.angle_gamma   90.00
#
_symmetry.space_group_name_H-M   'P 1'
#
loop_
_entity.id
_entity.type
_entity.pdbx_description
1 polymer ?
#
loop_
_entity_poly.entity_id
_entity_poly.type
_entity_poly.pdbx_seq_one_letter_code
_entity_poly.pdbx_strand_id
1 'polypeptide(L)'
;MIGLFLAQVLMSFNVAALPISLGGMVEDFGVPPTVASSTIVVYGLAVAALVMTGAKLGQRVGWVLIFRVVVAVFAVSSVLMITAGSIGWAIGGQVLAGASAAIIVPSLVALIAENYRGAQQATAVGSLGSARAFSGISAFLIGGTLGTFVGWRPIFFITLGLAVVVFLLSFRLRSDRGNPAIRIDLVASLLIGAAIVLLTLGFNNLNAWGIVLAEPGAPFSVLGLSPAPVFVVAGVVLGQSFFLWTRRRMRLGLVPLVDLSVLGRPSERAAVYAMFIIVSMEAAVNFTVPTYIQVVQGRTPFDTALAMMPFNLTVFLTATLIVRFYRRFSPRAIALFSFTLTTAALVWLAFVVTNNWETLPTILGLVVFGIGQGSLVTLVFNVLVTAAPKELAGDVGSIRGTTQNLASAVGTAVMGGLLVTLLSIGFTQAVTDHPELPPEVMEHVDLDQVNFISNDDLRAKFEETEATPAQIDAAVAVNEEQRLRTLKLGFLVLAGVSLVAALPASRLPRYRPEEIPDPAPEG
;
A
#
# COMPACT_ATOMS: atom_id res chain seq x y z
N MET A 1 17.27 -19.24 8.43
CA MET A 1 16.06 -19.36 7.59
C MET A 1 14.84 -18.99 8.39
N ILE A 2 14.48 -19.73 9.45
CA ILE A 2 13.28 -19.44 10.28
C ILE A 2 13.25 -17.98 10.78
N GLY A 3 14.33 -17.45 11.36
CA GLY A 3 14.34 -16.06 11.84
C GLY A 3 14.12 -15.00 10.74
N LEU A 4 14.64 -15.24 9.53
CA LEU A 4 14.48 -14.34 8.39
C LEU A 4 13.09 -14.46 7.77
N PHE A 5 12.52 -15.67 7.75
CA PHE A 5 11.13 -15.92 7.39
C PHE A 5 10.18 -15.18 8.35
N LEU A 6 10.37 -15.35 9.66
CA LEU A 6 9.55 -14.69 10.69
C LEU A 6 9.70 -13.16 10.68
N ALA A 7 10.86 -12.63 10.31
CA ALA A 7 11.05 -11.19 10.13
C ALA A 7 10.27 -10.64 8.93
N GLN A 8 10.20 -11.39 7.83
CA GLN A 8 9.31 -11.05 6.72
C GLN A 8 7.84 -11.18 7.13
N VAL A 9 7.52 -12.17 7.98
CA VAL A 9 6.17 -12.32 8.54
C VAL A 9 5.79 -11.12 9.39
N LEU A 10 6.65 -10.71 10.32
CA LEU A 10 6.47 -9.54 11.18
C LEU A 10 6.08 -8.30 10.38
N MET A 11 6.85 -7.96 9.34
CA MET A 11 6.56 -6.78 8.52
C MET A 11 5.25 -6.92 7.75
N SER A 12 5.06 -8.05 7.08
CA SER A 12 3.91 -8.24 6.18
C SER A 12 2.60 -8.36 6.97
N PHE A 13 2.66 -8.96 8.15
CA PHE A 13 1.52 -9.10 9.06
C PHE A 13 1.10 -7.74 9.62
N ASN A 14 2.05 -6.88 10.03
CA ASN A 14 1.73 -5.52 10.48
C ASN A 14 1.00 -4.71 9.39
N VAL A 15 1.48 -4.78 8.14
CA VAL A 15 0.84 -4.07 7.02
C VAL A 15 -0.58 -4.57 6.77
N ALA A 16 -0.79 -5.89 6.77
CA ALA A 16 -2.10 -6.48 6.54
C ALA A 16 -3.07 -6.30 7.73
N ALA A 17 -2.54 -6.20 8.95
CA ALA A 17 -3.30 -5.99 10.17
C ALA A 17 -3.97 -4.60 10.26
N LEU A 18 -3.34 -3.56 9.70
CA LEU A 18 -3.81 -2.19 9.86
C LEU A 18 -5.17 -1.93 9.21
N PRO A 19 -5.45 -2.31 7.95
CA PRO A 19 -6.79 -2.14 7.36
C PRO A 19 -7.90 -2.87 8.12
N ILE A 20 -7.58 -4.01 8.73
CA ILE A 20 -8.54 -4.81 9.50
C ILE A 20 -8.85 -4.16 10.85
N SER A 21 -7.85 -3.46 11.41
CA SER A 21 -7.96 -2.75 12.68
C SER A 21 -8.66 -1.40 12.57
N LEU A 22 -8.98 -0.95 11.35
CA LEU A 22 -9.39 0.43 11.08
C LEU A 22 -10.73 0.77 11.75
N GLY A 23 -11.75 -0.09 11.63
CA GLY A 23 -13.03 0.09 12.33
C GLY A 23 -12.86 0.19 13.85
N GLY A 24 -12.07 -0.72 14.44
CA GLY A 24 -11.80 -0.69 15.88
C GLY A 24 -11.01 0.54 16.35
N MET A 25 -10.12 1.09 15.51
CA MET A 25 -9.42 2.35 15.81
C MET A 25 -10.34 3.57 15.73
N VAL A 26 -11.29 3.56 14.78
CA VAL A 26 -12.32 4.61 14.66
C VAL A 26 -13.19 4.63 15.91
N GLU A 27 -13.64 3.46 16.35
CA GLU A 27 -14.48 3.31 17.54
C GLU A 27 -13.71 3.66 18.83
N ASP A 28 -12.52 3.08 19.07
CA ASP A 28 -11.75 3.26 20.31
C ASP A 28 -11.22 4.69 20.48
N PHE A 29 -10.93 5.41 19.40
CA PHE A 29 -10.42 6.78 19.46
C PHE A 29 -11.44 7.87 19.13
N GLY A 30 -12.63 7.52 18.64
CA GLY A 30 -13.64 8.49 18.19
C GLY A 30 -13.13 9.40 17.07
N VAL A 31 -12.29 8.88 16.17
CA VAL A 31 -11.70 9.67 15.07
C VAL A 31 -12.21 9.20 13.72
N PRO A 32 -12.26 10.09 12.71
CA PRO A 32 -12.59 9.72 11.35
C PRO A 32 -11.77 8.54 10.81
N PRO A 33 -12.36 7.65 9.96
CA PRO A 33 -11.65 6.59 9.27
C PRO A 33 -10.41 7.06 8.50
N THR A 34 -10.43 8.29 7.98
CA THR A 34 -9.26 8.89 7.32
C THR A 34 -8.11 9.14 8.27
N VAL A 35 -8.40 9.68 9.45
CA VAL A 35 -7.40 9.92 10.49
C VAL A 35 -6.87 8.57 10.99
N ALA A 36 -7.73 7.56 11.17
CA ALA A 36 -7.30 6.20 11.48
C ALA A 36 -6.42 5.58 10.37
N SER A 37 -6.80 5.75 9.09
CA SER A 37 -6.06 5.28 7.93
C SER A 37 -4.68 5.92 7.79
N SER A 38 -4.46 7.09 8.40
CA SER A 38 -3.16 7.75 8.42
C SER A 38 -2.08 6.87 9.05
N THR A 39 -2.44 5.94 9.95
CA THR A 39 -1.51 4.93 10.48
C THR A 39 -0.91 4.04 9.38
N ILE A 40 -1.71 3.64 8.38
CA ILE A 40 -1.26 2.88 7.20
C ILE A 40 -0.35 3.75 6.33
N VAL A 41 -0.77 4.99 6.10
CA VAL A 41 -0.06 5.94 5.25
C VAL A 41 1.32 6.26 5.80
N VAL A 42 1.43 6.61 7.09
CA VAL A 42 2.72 7.01 7.70
C VAL A 42 3.70 5.85 7.81
N TYR A 43 3.22 4.61 7.98
CA TYR A 43 4.05 3.42 7.89
C TYR A 43 4.71 3.34 6.51
N GLY A 44 3.90 3.34 5.45
CA GLY A 44 4.40 3.25 4.07
C GLY A 44 5.31 4.43 3.72
N LEU A 45 4.99 5.61 4.25
CA LEU A 45 5.76 6.82 4.04
C LEU A 45 7.15 6.76 4.68
N ALA A 46 7.24 6.30 5.93
CA ALA A 46 8.50 6.11 6.61
C ALA A 46 9.37 5.04 5.92
N VAL A 47 8.76 3.94 5.44
CA VAL A 47 9.45 2.94 4.61
C VAL A 47 10.03 3.61 3.37
N ALA A 48 9.21 4.33 2.61
CA ALA A 48 9.58 4.92 1.33
C ALA A 48 10.70 5.96 1.47
N ALA A 49 10.59 6.85 2.46
CA ALA A 49 11.56 7.91 2.69
C ALA A 49 12.92 7.38 3.16
N LEU A 50 12.93 6.25 3.88
CA LEU A 50 14.13 5.75 4.55
C LEU A 50 14.75 4.52 3.88
N VAL A 51 14.07 3.83 2.95
CA VAL A 51 14.56 2.54 2.42
C VAL A 51 15.91 2.67 1.71
N MET A 52 16.10 3.72 0.90
CA MET A 52 17.35 3.96 0.17
C MET A 52 18.51 4.22 1.13
N THR A 53 18.25 5.06 2.14
CA THR A 53 19.21 5.41 3.19
C THR A 53 19.53 4.22 4.08
N GLY A 54 18.50 3.45 4.44
CA GLY A 54 18.57 2.26 5.27
C GLY A 54 19.41 1.15 4.65
N ALA A 55 19.30 0.97 3.33
CA ALA A 55 20.15 0.03 2.60
C ALA A 55 21.65 0.39 2.72
N LYS A 56 22.02 1.67 2.50
CA LYS A 56 23.43 2.12 2.66
C LYS A 56 23.89 2.06 4.12
N LEU A 57 23.00 2.37 5.06
CA LEU A 57 23.31 2.28 6.50
C LEU A 57 23.64 0.85 6.90
N GLY A 58 22.88 -0.14 6.41
CA GLY A 58 23.16 -1.55 6.65
C GLY A 58 24.49 -2.02 6.07
N GLN A 59 24.84 -1.59 4.85
CA GLN A 59 26.15 -1.88 4.27
C GLN A 59 27.31 -1.25 5.07
N ARG A 60 27.11 -0.06 5.63
CA ARG A 60 28.15 0.67 6.39
C ARG A 60 28.36 0.10 7.79
N VAL A 61 27.28 -0.19 8.52
CA VAL A 61 27.30 -0.63 9.92
C VAL A 61 27.45 -2.15 10.05
N GLY A 62 26.99 -2.90 9.04
CA GLY A 62 26.89 -4.36 9.05
C GLY A 62 25.45 -4.81 9.27
N TRP A 63 25.03 -5.82 8.50
CA TRP A 63 23.63 -6.19 8.39
C TRP A 63 23.04 -6.80 9.67
N VAL A 64 23.79 -7.60 10.42
CA VAL A 64 23.26 -8.22 11.66
C VAL A 64 23.06 -7.19 12.76
N LEU A 65 24.01 -6.26 12.93
CA LEU A 65 23.91 -5.23 13.98
C LEU A 65 22.73 -4.31 13.70
N ILE A 66 22.63 -3.79 12.47
CA ILE A 66 21.52 -2.90 12.14
C ILE A 66 20.18 -3.63 12.21
N PHE A 67 20.11 -4.89 11.77
CA PHE A 67 18.90 -5.72 11.81
C PHE A 67 18.37 -5.88 13.24
N ARG A 68 19.26 -6.14 14.21
CA ARG A 68 18.89 -6.21 15.63
C ARG A 68 18.31 -4.90 16.15
N VAL A 69 18.96 -3.79 15.83
CA VAL A 69 18.50 -2.45 16.25
C VAL A 69 17.10 -2.19 15.71
N VAL A 70 16.87 -2.42 14.42
CA VAL A 70 15.57 -2.09 13.80
C VAL A 70 14.47 -3.05 14.20
N VAL A 71 14.77 -4.32 14.48
CA VAL A 71 13.78 -5.25 15.06
C VAL A 71 13.40 -4.82 16.49
N ALA A 72 14.35 -4.32 17.27
CA ALA A 72 14.06 -3.77 18.59
C ALA A 72 13.21 -2.49 18.51
N VAL A 73 13.49 -1.60 17.56
CA VAL A 73 12.66 -0.41 17.29
C VAL A 73 11.25 -0.83 16.83
N PHE A 74 11.12 -1.87 16.02
CA PHE A 74 9.82 -2.44 15.65
C PHE A 74 9.06 -2.97 16.87
N ALA A 75 9.74 -3.65 17.80
CA ALA A 75 9.11 -4.09 19.05
C ALA A 75 8.60 -2.91 19.89
N VAL A 76 9.37 -1.81 19.97
CA VAL A 76 8.92 -0.56 20.62
C VAL A 76 7.68 0.01 19.92
N SER A 77 7.65 0.00 18.59
CA SER A 77 6.45 0.37 17.83
C SER A 77 5.24 -0.49 18.21
N SER A 78 5.41 -1.81 18.31
CA SER A 78 4.31 -2.70 18.71
C SER A 78 3.80 -2.37 20.11
N VAL A 79 4.69 -2.04 21.06
CA VAL A 79 4.29 -1.57 22.40
C VAL A 79 3.49 -0.27 22.32
N LEU A 80 3.94 0.71 21.53
CA LEU A 80 3.21 1.97 21.34
C LEU A 80 1.80 1.75 20.78
N MET A 81 1.64 0.80 19.85
CA MET A 81 0.32 0.44 19.30
C MET A 81 -0.57 -0.21 20.37
N ILE A 82 -0.01 -1.09 21.20
CA ILE A 82 -0.75 -1.77 22.29
C ILE A 82 -1.23 -0.76 23.33
N THR A 83 -0.36 0.17 23.73
CA THR A 83 -0.64 1.14 24.81
C THR A 83 -1.15 2.48 24.29
N ALA A 84 -1.55 2.57 23.01
CA ALA A 84 -1.97 3.82 22.41
C ALA A 84 -3.21 4.38 23.15
N GLY A 85 -3.05 5.56 23.76
CA GLY A 85 -4.17 6.28 24.39
C GLY A 85 -4.87 7.27 23.44
N SER A 86 -4.31 7.49 22.26
CA SER A 86 -4.89 8.32 21.20
C SER A 86 -4.33 7.95 19.84
N ILE A 87 -5.00 8.40 18.77
CA ILE A 87 -4.55 8.11 17.40
C ILE A 87 -3.13 8.64 17.11
N GLY A 88 -2.71 9.73 17.76
CA GLY A 88 -1.36 10.27 17.63
C GLY A 88 -0.27 9.28 18.09
N TRP A 89 -0.53 8.50 19.14
CA TRP A 89 0.38 7.44 19.59
C TRP A 89 0.46 6.31 18.56
N ALA A 90 -0.68 5.92 17.98
CA ALA A 90 -0.72 4.89 16.94
C ALA A 90 0.01 5.34 15.65
N ILE A 91 -0.15 6.60 15.25
CA ILE A 91 0.58 7.21 14.13
C ILE A 91 2.08 7.19 14.42
N GLY A 92 2.51 7.64 15.60
CA GLY A 92 3.92 7.63 16.01
C GLY A 92 4.51 6.22 16.04
N GLY A 93 3.75 5.23 16.52
CA GLY A 93 4.10 3.82 16.43
C GLY A 93 4.35 3.40 14.99
N GLN A 94 3.40 3.63 14.09
CA GLN A 94 3.55 3.23 12.69
C GLN A 94 4.69 3.94 11.95
N VAL A 95 5.03 5.18 12.30
CA VAL A 95 6.26 5.84 11.81
C VAL A 95 7.50 5.04 12.21
N LEU A 96 7.59 4.58 13.46
CA LEU A 96 8.72 3.77 13.93
C LEU A 96 8.74 2.37 13.29
N ALA A 97 7.59 1.71 13.13
CA ALA A 97 7.49 0.44 12.41
C ALA A 97 7.94 0.60 10.95
N GLY A 98 7.51 1.67 10.27
CA GLY A 98 7.89 1.95 8.90
C GLY A 98 9.38 2.26 8.76
N ALA A 99 9.94 3.08 9.64
CA ALA A 99 11.37 3.37 9.68
C ALA A 99 12.22 2.10 9.92
N SER A 100 11.74 1.21 10.78
CA SER A 100 12.37 -0.09 11.02
C SER A 100 12.29 -0.98 9.78
N ALA A 101 11.10 -1.09 9.17
CA ALA A 101 10.86 -1.88 7.97
C ALA A 101 11.71 -1.41 6.77
N ALA A 102 11.98 -0.11 6.67
CA ALA A 102 12.86 0.48 5.65
C ALA A 102 14.25 -0.16 5.60
N ILE A 103 14.74 -0.64 6.74
CA ILE A 103 16.04 -1.32 6.87
C ILE A 103 15.87 -2.84 6.87
N ILE A 104 14.83 -3.37 7.52
CA ILE A 104 14.58 -4.82 7.56
C ILE A 104 14.49 -5.39 6.14
N VAL A 105 13.75 -4.74 5.23
CA VAL A 105 13.57 -5.24 3.84
C VAL A 105 14.91 -5.52 3.13
N PRO A 106 15.84 -4.56 2.99
CA PRO A 106 17.15 -4.84 2.40
C PRO A 106 18.02 -5.77 3.27
N SER A 107 17.92 -5.69 4.61
CA SER A 107 18.65 -6.59 5.52
C SER A 107 18.31 -8.06 5.28
N LEU A 108 17.06 -8.41 5.00
CA LEU A 108 16.68 -9.82 4.76
C LEU A 108 17.39 -10.40 3.55
N VAL A 109 17.42 -9.66 2.44
CA VAL A 109 18.09 -10.11 1.21
C VAL A 109 19.58 -10.23 1.44
N ALA A 110 20.20 -9.24 2.08
CA ALA A 110 21.63 -9.24 2.36
C ALA A 110 22.04 -10.35 3.34
N LEU A 111 21.30 -10.55 4.45
CA LEU A 111 21.58 -11.59 5.43
C LEU A 111 21.41 -12.99 4.85
N ILE A 112 20.46 -13.19 3.94
CA ILE A 112 20.33 -14.44 3.17
C ILE A 112 21.58 -14.63 2.31
N ALA A 113 22.00 -13.57 1.59
CA ALA A 113 23.17 -13.60 0.74
C ALA A 113 24.49 -13.72 1.52
N GLU A 114 24.55 -13.42 2.82
CA GLU A 114 25.73 -13.66 3.65
C GLU A 114 25.76 -15.07 4.24
N ASN A 115 24.59 -15.60 4.65
CA ASN A 115 24.51 -16.84 5.42
C ASN A 115 24.24 -18.10 4.57
N TYR A 116 23.80 -17.95 3.32
CA TYR A 116 23.43 -19.07 2.45
C TYR A 116 24.10 -18.99 1.07
N ARG A 117 24.32 -20.15 0.44
CA ARG A 117 24.91 -20.28 -0.90
C ARG A 117 24.12 -21.29 -1.74
N GLY A 118 24.20 -21.17 -3.07
CA GLY A 118 23.62 -22.11 -4.01
C GLY A 118 22.11 -22.33 -3.85
N ALA A 119 21.66 -23.59 -3.92
CA ALA A 119 20.25 -23.94 -3.80
C ALA A 119 19.61 -23.46 -2.48
N GLN A 120 20.35 -23.45 -1.38
CA GLN A 120 19.85 -23.01 -0.08
C GLN A 120 19.55 -21.49 -0.06
N GLN A 121 20.34 -20.70 -0.78
CA GLN A 121 20.11 -19.25 -0.93
C GLN A 121 18.83 -18.99 -1.74
N ALA A 122 18.63 -19.71 -2.85
CA ALA A 122 17.43 -19.60 -3.65
C ALA A 122 16.17 -19.98 -2.85
N THR A 123 16.24 -21.07 -2.06
CA THR A 123 15.15 -21.47 -1.15
C THR A 123 14.88 -20.41 -0.10
N ALA A 124 15.92 -19.83 0.50
CA ALA A 124 15.76 -18.78 1.51
C ALA A 124 15.12 -17.50 0.92
N VAL A 125 15.54 -17.05 -0.27
CA VAL A 125 14.90 -15.92 -0.97
C VAL A 125 13.46 -16.25 -1.32
N GLY A 126 13.20 -17.44 -1.86
CA GLY A 126 11.84 -17.92 -2.16
C GLY A 126 10.93 -17.93 -0.93
N SER A 127 11.48 -18.28 0.24
CA SER A 127 10.74 -18.29 1.51
C SER A 127 10.25 -16.91 1.95
N LEU A 128 10.88 -15.82 1.51
CA LEU A 128 10.39 -14.46 1.81
C LEU A 128 9.06 -14.18 1.11
N GLY A 129 8.89 -14.68 -0.11
CA GLY A 129 7.63 -14.58 -0.86
C GLY A 129 6.50 -15.33 -0.15
N SER A 130 6.76 -16.58 0.28
CA SER A 130 5.76 -17.35 1.02
C SER A 130 5.46 -16.78 2.41
N ALA A 131 6.46 -16.21 3.10
CA ALA A 131 6.26 -15.49 4.36
C ALA A 131 5.28 -14.32 4.20
N ARG A 132 5.48 -13.49 3.17
CA ARG A 132 4.60 -12.33 2.90
C ARG A 132 3.15 -12.77 2.72
N ALA A 133 2.93 -13.83 1.95
CA ALA A 133 1.60 -14.32 1.70
C ALA A 133 0.93 -15.02 2.88
N PHE A 134 1.69 -15.87 3.60
CA PHE A 134 1.25 -16.46 4.85
C PHE A 134 0.79 -15.37 5.83
N SER A 135 1.52 -14.26 5.87
CA SER A 135 1.19 -13.11 6.72
C SER A 135 -0.10 -12.42 6.32
N GLY A 136 -0.36 -12.22 5.01
CA GLY A 136 -1.61 -11.64 4.56
C GLY A 136 -2.81 -12.48 5.00
N ILE A 137 -2.78 -13.79 4.73
CA ILE A 137 -3.86 -14.71 5.10
C ILE A 137 -4.03 -14.79 6.61
N SER A 138 -2.93 -14.97 7.36
CA SER A 138 -2.99 -15.04 8.82
C SER A 138 -3.42 -13.72 9.46
N ALA A 139 -3.02 -12.56 8.93
CA ALA A 139 -3.48 -11.27 9.42
C ALA A 139 -4.98 -11.10 9.20
N PHE A 140 -5.52 -11.46 8.04
CA PHE A 140 -6.97 -11.42 7.81
C PHE A 140 -7.74 -12.37 8.72
N LEU A 141 -7.31 -13.62 8.86
CA LEU A 141 -7.99 -14.59 9.72
C LEU A 141 -7.88 -14.24 11.20
N ILE A 142 -6.64 -14.07 11.70
CA ILE A 142 -6.37 -13.81 13.10
C ILE A 142 -6.80 -12.40 13.47
N GLY A 143 -6.45 -11.41 12.65
CA GLY A 143 -6.82 -10.02 12.87
C GLY A 143 -8.30 -9.76 12.74
N GLY A 144 -8.99 -10.38 11.77
CA GLY A 144 -10.45 -10.26 11.65
C GLY A 144 -11.18 -10.86 12.85
N THR A 145 -10.74 -12.04 13.29
CA THR A 145 -11.29 -12.72 14.48
C THR A 145 -11.02 -11.90 15.75
N LEU A 146 -9.77 -11.51 16.01
CA LEU A 146 -9.42 -10.72 17.19
C LEU A 146 -10.10 -9.35 17.18
N GLY A 147 -10.08 -8.67 16.02
CA GLY A 147 -10.73 -7.38 15.82
C GLY A 147 -12.22 -7.41 16.17
N THR A 148 -12.90 -8.52 15.88
CA THR A 148 -14.34 -8.69 16.13
C THR A 148 -14.65 -9.08 17.58
N PHE A 149 -13.89 -10.00 18.17
CA PHE A 149 -14.26 -10.59 19.49
C PHE A 149 -13.51 -9.98 20.68
N VAL A 150 -12.38 -9.32 20.46
CA VAL A 150 -11.51 -8.80 21.52
C VAL A 150 -11.15 -7.33 21.31
N GLY A 151 -11.16 -6.88 20.05
CA GLY A 151 -10.72 -5.55 19.63
C GLY A 151 -9.40 -5.60 18.84
N TRP A 152 -8.91 -4.44 18.43
CA TRP A 152 -7.81 -4.32 17.48
C TRP A 152 -6.41 -4.46 18.11
N ARG A 153 -6.24 -4.08 19.39
CA ARG A 153 -4.94 -4.08 20.10
C ARG A 153 -4.23 -5.44 20.19
N PRO A 154 -4.91 -6.58 20.42
CA PRO A 154 -4.32 -7.92 20.46
C PRO A 154 -3.43 -8.27 19.25
N ILE A 155 -3.75 -7.73 18.07
CA ILE A 155 -2.97 -7.97 16.85
C ILE A 155 -1.53 -7.46 17.01
N PHE A 156 -1.33 -6.39 17.76
CA PHE A 156 -0.02 -5.82 18.02
C PHE A 156 0.79 -6.61 19.05
N PHE A 157 0.14 -7.35 19.96
CA PHE A 157 0.84 -8.33 20.81
C PHE A 157 1.47 -9.45 19.97
N ILE A 158 0.81 -9.88 18.89
CA ILE A 158 1.38 -10.87 17.95
C ILE A 158 2.62 -10.30 17.27
N THR A 159 2.54 -9.05 16.78
CA THR A 159 3.72 -8.40 16.17
C THR A 159 4.86 -8.23 17.17
N LEU A 160 4.56 -7.89 18.43
CA LEU A 160 5.57 -7.81 19.49
C LEU A 160 6.23 -9.17 19.74
N GLY A 161 5.43 -10.24 19.88
CA GLY A 161 5.93 -11.60 20.06
C GLY A 161 6.82 -12.06 18.89
N LEU A 162 6.40 -11.78 17.65
CA LEU A 162 7.21 -12.04 16.46
C LEU A 162 8.52 -11.25 16.48
N ALA A 163 8.50 -9.97 16.85
CA ALA A 163 9.70 -9.14 16.96
C ALA A 163 10.68 -9.70 18.00
N VAL A 164 10.19 -10.11 19.17
CA VAL A 164 11.01 -10.74 20.21
C VAL A 164 11.65 -12.04 19.71
N VAL A 165 10.85 -12.93 19.09
CA VAL A 165 11.37 -14.20 18.54
C VAL A 165 12.42 -13.95 17.46
N VAL A 166 12.16 -13.01 16.54
CA VAL A 166 13.11 -12.63 15.48
C VAL A 166 14.39 -12.06 16.08
N PHE A 167 14.28 -11.20 17.10
CA PHE A 167 15.44 -10.63 17.80
C PHE A 167 16.29 -11.73 18.44
N LEU A 168 15.68 -12.68 19.14
CA LEU A 168 16.38 -13.83 19.74
C LEU A 168 17.04 -14.72 18.68
N LEU A 169 16.35 -15.00 17.57
CA LEU A 169 16.91 -15.80 16.48
C LEU A 169 18.04 -15.08 15.72
N SER A 170 18.06 -13.74 15.74
CA SER A 170 19.12 -12.94 15.10
C SER A 170 20.50 -13.17 15.72
N PHE A 171 20.59 -13.68 16.96
CA PHE A 171 21.87 -14.04 17.59
C PHE A 171 22.57 -15.23 16.92
N ARG A 172 21.85 -16.02 16.13
CA ARG A 172 22.41 -17.13 15.34
C ARG A 172 22.90 -16.72 13.95
N LEU A 173 22.67 -15.48 13.53
CA LEU A 173 23.10 -14.99 12.22
C LEU A 173 24.59 -14.64 12.25
N ARG A 174 25.31 -15.05 11.20
CA ARG A 174 26.67 -14.59 10.93
C ARG A 174 26.62 -13.27 10.17
N SER A 175 27.56 -12.38 10.45
CA SER A 175 27.71 -11.08 9.80
C SER A 175 29.15 -10.93 9.35
N ASP A 176 29.34 -10.36 8.18
CA ASP A 176 30.59 -9.64 7.91
C ASP A 176 30.57 -8.28 8.61
N ARG A 177 31.76 -7.73 8.86
CA ARG A 177 31.89 -6.35 9.34
C ARG A 177 31.44 -5.40 8.23
N GLY A 178 30.59 -4.43 8.57
CA GLY A 178 30.18 -3.39 7.62
C GLY A 178 31.39 -2.65 7.03
N ASN A 179 31.20 -2.01 5.89
CA ASN A 179 32.24 -1.26 5.21
C ASN A 179 32.19 0.23 5.59
N PRO A 180 33.10 0.73 6.45
CA PRO A 180 33.09 2.13 6.90
C PRO A 180 33.40 3.13 5.78
N ALA A 181 33.97 2.68 4.64
CA ALA A 181 34.25 3.53 3.49
C ALA A 181 32.98 3.96 2.73
N ILE A 182 31.86 3.26 2.93
CA ILE A 182 30.57 3.61 2.31
C ILE A 182 30.09 4.95 2.89
N ARG A 183 30.05 5.97 2.05
CA ARG A 183 29.51 7.30 2.40
C ARG A 183 28.04 7.37 1.99
N ILE A 184 27.19 7.74 2.94
CA ILE A 184 25.77 7.97 2.70
C ILE A 184 25.60 9.37 2.09
N ASP A 185 24.91 9.46 0.96
CA ASP A 185 24.54 10.74 0.34
C ASP A 185 23.41 11.41 1.13
N LEU A 186 23.73 12.09 2.23
CA LEU A 186 22.73 12.74 3.07
C LEU A 186 21.89 13.76 2.32
N VAL A 187 22.48 14.47 1.34
CA VAL A 187 21.75 15.44 0.52
C VAL A 187 20.71 14.73 -0.34
N ALA A 188 21.11 13.69 -1.07
CA ALA A 188 20.17 12.91 -1.88
C ALA A 188 19.10 12.23 -1.01
N SER A 189 19.48 11.69 0.15
CA SER A 189 18.57 11.07 1.13
C SER A 189 17.53 12.06 1.64
N LEU A 190 17.92 13.30 1.99
CA LEU A 190 17.00 14.33 2.43
C LEU A 190 16.07 14.79 1.29
N LEU A 191 16.62 14.98 0.08
CA LEU A 191 15.82 15.38 -1.08
C LEU A 191 14.75 14.35 -1.42
N ILE A 192 15.12 13.07 -1.54
CA ILE A 192 14.16 12.02 -1.89
C ILE A 192 13.21 11.72 -0.73
N GLY A 193 13.70 11.69 0.52
CA GLY A 193 12.88 11.50 1.70
C GLY A 193 11.82 12.57 1.83
N ALA A 194 12.20 13.85 1.73
CA ALA A 194 11.27 14.97 1.77
C ALA A 194 10.33 14.97 0.56
N ALA A 195 10.82 14.64 -0.65
CA ALA A 195 9.96 14.53 -1.83
C ALA A 195 8.84 13.50 -1.63
N ILE A 196 9.18 12.30 -1.15
CA ILE A 196 8.21 11.22 -0.90
C ILE A 196 7.24 11.62 0.22
N VAL A 197 7.75 12.21 1.31
CA VAL A 197 6.93 12.75 2.42
C VAL A 197 5.89 13.74 1.91
N LEU A 198 6.32 14.78 1.20
CA LEU A 198 5.43 15.81 0.70
C LEU A 198 4.46 15.29 -0.37
N LEU A 199 4.92 14.45 -1.31
CA LEU A 199 4.02 13.85 -2.30
C LEU A 199 2.92 13.03 -1.63
N THR A 200 3.29 12.16 -0.69
CA THR A 200 2.36 11.27 0.00
C THR A 200 1.38 12.05 0.87
N LEU A 201 1.86 13.03 1.65
CA LEU A 201 1.00 13.87 2.47
C LEU A 201 0.08 14.74 1.61
N GLY A 202 0.61 15.31 0.53
CA GLY A 202 -0.16 16.08 -0.43
C GLY A 202 -1.30 15.25 -1.00
N PHE A 203 -1.00 14.11 -1.65
CA PHE A 203 -2.02 13.26 -2.24
C PHE A 203 -3.06 12.76 -1.23
N ASN A 204 -2.63 12.19 -0.09
CA ASN A 204 -3.58 11.60 0.87
C ASN A 204 -4.53 12.62 1.51
N ASN A 205 -4.10 13.89 1.62
CA ASN A 205 -4.93 14.94 2.23
C ASN A 205 -5.58 15.87 1.20
N LEU A 206 -5.56 15.53 -0.10
CA LEU A 206 -6.23 16.35 -1.13
C LEU A 206 -7.71 16.57 -0.85
N ASN A 207 -8.39 15.59 -0.26
CA ASN A 207 -9.82 15.72 0.06
C ASN A 207 -10.00 16.50 1.36
N ALA A 208 -9.29 16.14 2.43
CA ALA A 208 -9.47 16.77 3.74
C ALA A 208 -8.99 18.22 3.81
N TRP A 209 -7.99 18.59 3.01
CA TRP A 209 -7.43 19.95 2.98
C TRP A 209 -7.99 20.79 1.83
N GLY A 210 -8.77 20.19 0.94
CA GLY A 210 -9.29 20.77 -0.29
C GLY A 210 -8.33 20.65 -1.49
N ILE A 211 -8.92 20.54 -2.69
CA ILE A 211 -8.18 20.30 -3.94
C ILE A 211 -7.46 21.56 -4.44
N VAL A 212 -8.04 22.74 -4.19
CA VAL A 212 -7.48 24.03 -4.65
C VAL A 212 -7.53 25.05 -3.52
N LEU A 213 -8.72 25.31 -2.99
CA LEU A 213 -8.92 26.18 -1.84
C LEU A 213 -8.78 25.37 -0.56
N ALA A 214 -8.29 26.02 0.49
CA ALA A 214 -8.17 25.39 1.81
C ALA A 214 -9.57 25.17 2.41
N GLU A 215 -9.87 23.93 2.74
CA GLU A 215 -11.04 23.55 3.51
C GLU A 215 -10.78 23.64 5.03
N PRO A 216 -11.80 23.60 5.90
CA PRO A 216 -11.64 23.71 7.34
C PRO A 216 -10.69 22.65 7.94
N GLY A 217 -10.55 21.49 7.29
CA GLY A 217 -9.63 20.43 7.67
C GLY A 217 -8.15 20.71 7.32
N ALA A 218 -7.85 21.78 6.59
CA ALA A 218 -6.48 22.16 6.24
C ALA A 218 -5.71 22.69 7.48
N PRO A 219 -4.49 22.20 7.76
CA PRO A 219 -3.72 22.61 8.92
C PRO A 219 -3.27 24.08 8.86
N PHE A 220 -3.16 24.62 7.65
CA PHE A 220 -2.89 26.02 7.37
C PHE A 220 -3.41 26.34 5.97
N SER A 221 -3.51 27.62 5.63
CA SER A 221 -3.78 28.05 4.26
C SER A 221 -2.73 29.08 3.84
N VAL A 222 -2.28 29.01 2.58
CA VAL A 222 -1.36 30.02 2.02
C VAL A 222 -2.16 30.80 0.98
N LEU A 223 -2.52 32.05 1.30
CA LEU A 223 -3.36 32.89 0.43
C LEU A 223 -4.72 32.24 0.09
N GLY A 224 -5.28 31.45 1.00
CA GLY A 224 -6.52 30.70 0.77
C GLY A 224 -6.36 29.39 -0.01
N LEU A 225 -5.15 29.05 -0.47
CA LEU A 225 -4.87 27.79 -1.15
C LEU A 225 -4.62 26.65 -0.16
N SER A 226 -5.09 25.46 -0.52
CA SER A 226 -4.83 24.23 0.21
C SER A 226 -3.33 23.90 0.27
N PRO A 227 -2.82 23.40 1.41
CA PRO A 227 -1.45 22.89 1.49
C PRO A 227 -1.20 21.66 0.61
N ALA A 228 -2.25 20.91 0.25
CA ALA A 228 -2.08 19.63 -0.43
C ALA A 228 -1.44 19.79 -1.83
N PRO A 229 -1.95 20.67 -2.73
CA PRO A 229 -1.27 20.97 -4.00
C PRO A 229 0.14 21.54 -3.82
N VAL A 230 0.36 22.38 -2.81
CA VAL A 230 1.69 22.94 -2.51
C VAL A 230 2.67 21.84 -2.15
N PHE A 231 2.25 20.87 -1.34
CA PHE A 231 3.06 19.70 -0.98
C PHE A 231 3.33 18.80 -2.18
N VAL A 232 2.34 18.59 -3.05
CA VAL A 232 2.55 17.85 -4.30
C VAL A 232 3.59 18.55 -5.17
N VAL A 233 3.45 19.86 -5.42
CA VAL A 233 4.39 20.64 -6.24
C VAL A 233 5.79 20.66 -5.62
N ALA A 234 5.90 20.96 -4.32
CA ALA A 234 7.17 20.94 -3.61
C ALA A 234 7.82 19.55 -3.64
N GLY A 235 7.02 18.49 -3.46
CA GLY A 235 7.47 17.11 -3.56
C GLY A 235 8.00 16.76 -4.96
N VAL A 236 7.32 17.20 -6.03
CA VAL A 236 7.80 17.07 -7.41
C VAL A 236 9.12 17.82 -7.59
N VAL A 237 9.21 19.07 -7.13
CA VAL A 237 10.43 19.90 -7.24
C VAL A 237 11.62 19.26 -6.51
N LEU A 238 11.41 18.74 -5.29
CA LEU A 238 12.44 18.04 -4.53
C LEU A 238 12.85 16.72 -5.20
N GLY A 239 11.88 15.97 -5.74
CA GLY A 239 12.15 14.76 -6.51
C GLY A 239 12.98 15.04 -7.77
N GLN A 240 12.65 16.10 -8.52
CA GLN A 240 13.45 16.54 -9.66
C GLN A 240 14.84 17.00 -9.23
N SER A 241 14.94 17.71 -8.11
CA SER A 241 16.22 18.13 -7.53
C SER A 241 17.09 16.93 -7.13
N PHE A 242 16.49 15.86 -6.60
CA PHE A 242 17.16 14.59 -6.34
C PHE A 242 17.73 13.98 -7.63
N PHE A 243 16.96 13.92 -8.71
CA PHE A 243 17.45 13.40 -9.99
C PHE A 243 18.59 14.25 -10.56
N LEU A 244 18.49 15.58 -10.50
CA LEU A 244 19.54 16.50 -10.95
C LEU A 244 20.82 16.35 -10.12
N TRP A 245 20.68 16.27 -8.79
CA TRP A 245 21.80 16.05 -7.87
C TRP A 245 22.49 14.72 -8.11
N THR A 246 21.71 13.65 -8.25
CA THR A 246 22.22 12.29 -8.49
C THR A 246 22.94 12.21 -9.83
N ARG A 247 22.39 12.79 -10.91
CA ARG A 247 23.07 12.90 -12.22
C ARG A 247 24.37 13.70 -12.13
N ARG A 248 24.41 14.76 -11.32
CA ARG A 248 25.64 15.54 -11.10
C ARG A 248 26.69 14.70 -10.37
N ARG A 249 26.32 13.96 -9.33
CA ARG A 249 27.23 13.07 -8.56
C ARG A 249 27.80 11.96 -9.45
N MET A 250 26.96 11.31 -10.25
CA MET A 250 27.40 10.28 -11.21
C MET A 250 28.40 10.84 -12.24
N ARG A 251 28.15 12.03 -12.79
CA ARG A 251 29.10 12.70 -13.71
C ARG A 251 30.45 13.05 -13.08
N LEU A 252 30.49 13.24 -11.75
CA LEU A 252 31.71 13.51 -11.00
C LEU A 252 32.42 12.23 -10.53
N GLY A 253 31.96 11.05 -10.94
CA GLY A 253 32.52 9.76 -10.50
C GLY A 253 32.28 9.45 -9.02
N LEU A 254 31.36 10.16 -8.37
CA LEU A 254 31.01 9.94 -6.97
C LEU A 254 29.92 8.87 -6.86
N VAL A 255 30.00 8.01 -5.85
CA VAL A 255 28.99 6.98 -5.57
C VAL A 255 27.64 7.64 -5.25
N PRO A 256 26.59 7.44 -6.09
CA PRO A 256 25.27 8.00 -5.85
C PRO A 256 24.50 7.22 -4.77
N LEU A 257 23.38 7.78 -4.31
CA LEU A 257 22.45 7.05 -3.45
C LEU A 257 21.82 5.86 -4.18
N VAL A 258 21.43 6.09 -5.44
CA VAL A 258 20.86 5.11 -6.39
C VAL A 258 21.44 5.39 -7.77
N ASP A 259 21.95 4.36 -8.44
CA ASP A 259 22.38 4.48 -9.83
C ASP A 259 21.18 4.61 -10.79
N LEU A 260 21.13 5.72 -11.52
CA LEU A 260 20.03 6.03 -12.44
C LEU A 260 20.11 5.25 -13.76
N SER A 261 21.21 4.54 -14.03
CA SER A 261 21.34 3.67 -15.21
C SER A 261 20.33 2.52 -15.20
N VAL A 262 19.84 2.13 -14.02
CA VAL A 262 18.77 1.13 -13.81
C VAL A 262 17.43 1.53 -14.46
N LEU A 263 17.25 2.82 -14.78
CA LEU A 263 16.09 3.36 -15.52
C LEU A 263 16.46 3.83 -16.93
N GLY A 264 17.65 3.45 -17.40
CA GLY A 264 18.19 3.88 -18.68
C GLY A 264 17.41 3.32 -19.86
N ARG A 265 16.93 2.06 -19.77
CA ARG A 265 16.24 1.42 -20.89
C ARG A 265 14.74 1.71 -20.87
N PRO A 266 14.10 1.87 -22.05
CA PRO A 266 12.65 2.05 -22.14
C PRO A 266 11.83 0.92 -21.49
N SER A 267 12.34 -0.31 -21.51
CA SER A 267 11.70 -1.48 -20.91
C SER A 267 11.71 -1.45 -19.37
N GLU A 268 12.78 -0.94 -18.77
CA GLU A 268 12.91 -0.77 -17.31
C GLU A 268 11.92 0.29 -16.82
N ARG A 269 11.86 1.44 -17.50
CA ARG A 269 10.86 2.48 -17.23
C ARG A 269 9.43 1.99 -17.39
N ALA A 270 9.17 1.20 -18.43
CA ALA A 270 7.86 0.58 -18.64
C ALA A 270 7.46 -0.36 -17.49
N ALA A 271 8.41 -1.13 -16.95
CA ALA A 271 8.18 -1.96 -15.77
C ALA A 271 7.86 -1.13 -14.52
N VAL A 272 8.55 -0.01 -14.30
CA VAL A 272 8.24 0.92 -13.21
C VAL A 272 6.83 1.53 -13.36
N TYR A 273 6.44 1.95 -14.57
CA TYR A 273 5.09 2.48 -14.80
C TYR A 273 4.00 1.42 -14.60
N ALA A 274 4.21 0.19 -15.12
CA ALA A 274 3.30 -0.91 -14.91
C ALA A 274 3.18 -1.28 -13.43
N MET A 275 4.30 -1.27 -12.70
CA MET A 275 4.35 -1.48 -11.25
C MET A 275 3.56 -0.40 -10.52
N PHE A 276 3.76 0.87 -10.87
CA PHE A 276 3.05 1.98 -10.25
C PHE A 276 1.54 1.80 -10.40
N ILE A 277 1.06 1.50 -11.61
CA ILE A 277 -0.38 1.33 -11.86
C ILE A 277 -0.95 0.15 -11.05
N ILE A 278 -0.33 -1.03 -11.12
CA ILE A 278 -0.90 -2.21 -10.45
C ILE A 278 -0.89 -2.08 -8.92
N VAL A 279 0.13 -1.43 -8.35
CA VAL A 279 0.22 -1.21 -6.91
C VAL A 279 -0.76 -0.13 -6.45
N SER A 280 -0.95 0.94 -7.24
CA SER A 280 -1.99 1.93 -6.96
C SER A 280 -3.38 1.28 -6.96
N MET A 281 -3.66 0.39 -7.91
CA MET A 281 -4.92 -0.34 -7.97
C MET A 281 -5.11 -1.29 -6.78
N GLU A 282 -4.05 -2.01 -6.38
CA GLU A 282 -4.07 -2.86 -5.18
C GLU A 282 -4.41 -2.04 -3.93
N ALA A 283 -3.77 -0.89 -3.75
CA ALA A 283 -4.01 -0.02 -2.61
C ALA A 283 -5.41 0.61 -2.63
N ALA A 284 -5.91 1.01 -3.81
CA ALA A 284 -7.27 1.52 -3.98
C ALA A 284 -8.33 0.49 -3.56
N VAL A 285 -8.18 -0.78 -3.95
CA VAL A 285 -9.12 -1.86 -3.60
C VAL A 285 -9.01 -2.23 -2.11
N ASN A 286 -7.79 -2.38 -1.59
CA ASN A 286 -7.57 -2.69 -0.17
C ASN A 286 -7.98 -1.56 0.77
N PHE A 287 -8.11 -0.34 0.28
CA PHE A 287 -8.73 0.75 1.03
C PHE A 287 -10.25 0.74 0.90
N THR A 288 -10.75 0.72 -0.34
CA THR A 288 -12.17 0.93 -0.64
C THR A 288 -13.05 -0.19 -0.10
N VAL A 289 -12.68 -1.45 -0.34
CA VAL A 289 -13.56 -2.59 -0.01
C VAL A 289 -13.69 -2.75 1.51
N PRO A 290 -12.60 -2.77 2.30
CA PRO A 290 -12.70 -2.81 3.75
C PRO A 290 -13.45 -1.61 4.34
N THR A 291 -13.18 -0.40 3.85
CA THR A 291 -13.87 0.81 4.32
C THR A 291 -15.37 0.74 4.01
N TYR A 292 -15.75 0.25 2.83
CA TYR A 292 -17.15 0.03 2.48
C TYR A 292 -17.81 -0.99 3.41
N ILE A 293 -17.19 -2.17 3.60
CA ILE A 293 -17.79 -3.22 4.44
C ILE A 293 -17.93 -2.76 5.90
N GLN A 294 -16.87 -2.18 6.49
CA GLN A 294 -16.89 -1.82 7.92
C GLN A 294 -17.65 -0.55 8.19
N VAL A 295 -17.36 0.52 7.43
CA VAL A 295 -17.83 1.86 7.76
C VAL A 295 -19.17 2.15 7.09
N VAL A 296 -19.39 1.65 5.86
CA VAL A 296 -20.68 1.86 5.18
C VAL A 296 -21.71 0.83 5.62
N GLN A 297 -21.37 -0.45 5.57
CA GLN A 297 -22.33 -1.51 5.88
C GLN A 297 -22.43 -1.82 7.38
N GLY A 298 -21.60 -1.20 8.23
CA GLY A 298 -21.56 -1.49 9.67
C GLY A 298 -21.12 -2.92 10.00
N ARG A 299 -20.47 -3.62 9.05
CA ARG A 299 -20.09 -5.03 9.24
C ARG A 299 -18.79 -5.17 10.02
N THR A 300 -18.60 -6.37 10.57
CA THR A 300 -17.44 -6.64 11.42
C THR A 300 -16.12 -6.72 10.62
N PRO A 301 -14.97 -6.52 11.29
CA PRO A 301 -13.67 -6.83 10.69
C PRO A 301 -13.55 -8.29 10.19
N PHE A 302 -14.24 -9.24 10.84
CA PHE A 302 -14.28 -10.63 10.41
C PHE A 302 -15.01 -10.79 9.07
N ASP A 303 -16.16 -10.14 8.88
CA ASP A 303 -16.89 -10.16 7.61
C ASP A 303 -16.04 -9.58 6.47
N THR A 304 -15.31 -8.51 6.77
CA THR A 304 -14.36 -7.89 5.82
C THR A 304 -13.25 -8.86 5.44
N ALA A 305 -12.68 -9.55 6.42
CA ALA A 305 -11.65 -10.55 6.17
C ALA A 305 -12.19 -11.67 5.28
N LEU A 306 -13.40 -12.16 5.54
CA LEU A 306 -14.05 -13.23 4.76
C LEU A 306 -14.33 -12.79 3.32
N ALA A 307 -14.80 -11.56 3.13
CA ALA A 307 -15.01 -10.98 1.80
C ALA A 307 -13.71 -10.81 1.00
N MET A 308 -12.61 -10.43 1.66
CA MET A 308 -11.31 -10.19 1.00
C MET A 308 -10.44 -11.45 0.86
N MET A 309 -10.79 -12.55 1.52
CA MET A 309 -10.03 -13.80 1.44
C MET A 309 -9.85 -14.33 0.01
N PRO A 310 -10.90 -14.42 -0.85
CA PRO A 310 -10.75 -14.93 -2.21
C PRO A 310 -9.75 -14.13 -3.04
N PHE A 311 -9.78 -12.80 -2.93
CA PHE A 311 -8.83 -11.90 -3.58
C PHE A 311 -7.40 -12.16 -3.09
N ASN A 312 -7.16 -12.09 -1.78
CA ASN A 312 -5.82 -12.25 -1.22
C ASN A 312 -5.21 -13.64 -1.49
N LEU A 313 -6.03 -14.69 -1.41
CA LEU A 313 -5.59 -16.06 -1.66
C LEU A 313 -5.20 -16.26 -3.13
N THR A 314 -5.96 -15.70 -4.06
CA THR A 314 -5.66 -15.83 -5.49
C THR A 314 -4.46 -14.99 -5.90
N VAL A 315 -4.31 -13.78 -5.36
CA VAL A 315 -3.07 -12.99 -5.48
C VAL A 315 -1.87 -13.82 -5.07
N PHE A 316 -1.93 -14.45 -3.90
CA PHE A 316 -0.83 -15.30 -3.41
C PHE A 316 -0.53 -16.48 -4.34
N LEU A 317 -1.55 -17.28 -4.64
CA LEU A 317 -1.40 -18.49 -5.44
C LEU A 317 -0.84 -18.13 -6.83
N THR A 318 -1.39 -17.12 -7.47
CA THR A 318 -0.94 -16.71 -8.80
C THR A 318 0.45 -16.08 -8.77
N ALA A 319 0.77 -15.24 -7.79
CA ALA A 319 2.12 -14.68 -7.62
C ALA A 319 3.20 -15.76 -7.49
N THR A 320 2.85 -16.91 -6.91
CA THR A 320 3.75 -18.07 -6.78
C THR A 320 3.81 -18.90 -8.07
N LEU A 321 2.66 -19.15 -8.70
CA LEU A 321 2.54 -20.05 -9.84
C LEU A 321 2.99 -19.42 -11.17
N ILE A 322 2.91 -18.09 -11.30
CA ILE A 322 3.20 -17.38 -12.56
C ILE A 322 4.64 -17.56 -13.02
N VAL A 323 5.57 -17.83 -12.09
CA VAL A 323 6.99 -18.06 -12.41
C VAL A 323 7.18 -19.24 -13.37
N ARG A 324 6.32 -20.26 -13.29
CA ARG A 324 6.35 -21.42 -14.21
C ARG A 324 5.99 -21.05 -15.65
N PHE A 325 5.24 -19.97 -15.85
CA PHE A 325 4.81 -19.51 -17.16
C PHE A 325 5.87 -18.68 -17.88
N TYR A 326 6.89 -18.16 -17.17
CA TYR A 326 7.98 -17.38 -17.79
C TYR A 326 8.83 -18.17 -18.79
N ARG A 327 8.84 -19.50 -18.70
CA ARG A 327 9.52 -20.35 -19.70
C ARG A 327 8.76 -20.43 -21.02
N ARG A 328 7.42 -20.25 -20.97
CA ARG A 328 6.54 -20.44 -22.13
C ARG A 328 6.10 -19.12 -22.76
N PHE A 329 5.95 -18.06 -21.96
CA PHE A 329 5.43 -16.77 -22.39
C PHE A 329 6.40 -15.64 -22.04
N SER A 330 6.50 -14.64 -22.92
CA SER A 330 7.33 -13.46 -22.65
C SER A 330 6.71 -12.56 -21.59
N PRO A 331 7.52 -11.75 -20.87
CA PRO A 331 7.02 -10.78 -19.89
C PRO A 331 5.90 -9.90 -20.44
N ARG A 332 6.07 -9.39 -21.66
CA ARG A 332 5.03 -8.58 -22.33
C ARG A 332 3.72 -9.32 -22.52
N ALA A 333 3.74 -10.59 -22.95
CA ALA A 333 2.53 -11.36 -23.18
C ALA A 333 1.76 -11.60 -21.88
N ILE A 334 2.47 -11.93 -20.80
CA ILE A 334 1.88 -12.12 -19.48
C ILE A 334 1.30 -10.81 -18.97
N ALA A 335 2.03 -9.70 -19.06
CA ALA A 335 1.53 -8.41 -18.59
C ALA A 335 0.26 -7.96 -19.32
N LEU A 336 0.23 -8.05 -20.64
CA LEU A 336 -0.95 -7.65 -21.44
C LEU A 336 -2.17 -8.52 -21.10
N PHE A 337 -1.97 -9.84 -20.98
CA PHE A 337 -3.03 -10.74 -20.58
C PHE A 337 -3.54 -10.41 -19.17
N SER A 338 -2.64 -10.24 -18.21
CA SER A 338 -3.01 -9.94 -16.82
C SER A 338 -3.71 -8.59 -16.68
N PHE A 339 -3.25 -7.51 -17.34
CA PHE A 339 -3.98 -6.23 -17.31
C PHE A 339 -5.34 -6.30 -18.00
N THR A 340 -5.47 -7.08 -19.08
CA THR A 340 -6.77 -7.32 -19.72
C THR A 340 -7.71 -8.05 -18.76
N LEU A 341 -7.19 -9.07 -18.08
CA LEU A 341 -7.93 -9.84 -17.08
C LEU A 341 -8.36 -8.97 -15.90
N THR A 342 -7.47 -8.14 -15.37
CA THR A 342 -7.74 -7.15 -14.31
C THR A 342 -8.81 -6.15 -14.73
N THR A 343 -8.73 -5.64 -15.97
CA THR A 343 -9.74 -4.71 -16.53
C THR A 343 -11.10 -5.39 -16.61
N ALA A 344 -11.17 -6.60 -17.17
CA ALA A 344 -12.41 -7.37 -17.28
C ALA A 344 -13.02 -7.68 -15.92
N ALA A 345 -12.19 -8.04 -14.93
CA ALA A 345 -12.64 -8.31 -13.56
C ALA A 345 -13.23 -7.07 -12.88
N LEU A 346 -12.62 -5.90 -13.04
CA LEU A 346 -13.11 -4.66 -12.46
C LEU A 346 -14.41 -4.19 -13.12
N VAL A 347 -14.51 -4.32 -14.46
CA VAL A 347 -15.77 -4.08 -15.18
C VAL A 347 -16.86 -5.03 -14.67
N TRP A 348 -16.55 -6.33 -14.54
CA TRP A 348 -17.48 -7.32 -14.01
C TRP A 348 -17.95 -6.97 -12.59
N LEU A 349 -17.02 -6.64 -11.69
CA LEU A 349 -17.35 -6.22 -10.32
C LEU A 349 -18.22 -4.97 -10.28
N ALA A 350 -18.02 -4.01 -11.18
CA ALA A 350 -18.86 -2.82 -11.26
C ALA A 350 -20.33 -3.13 -11.58
N PHE A 351 -20.62 -4.24 -12.27
CA PHE A 351 -22.01 -4.64 -12.55
C PHE A 351 -22.58 -5.56 -11.47
N VAL A 352 -21.76 -6.47 -10.94
CA VAL A 352 -22.26 -7.58 -10.12
C VAL A 352 -22.09 -7.36 -8.61
N VAL A 353 -21.23 -6.44 -8.17
CA VAL A 353 -21.10 -6.18 -6.72
C VAL A 353 -22.44 -5.71 -6.15
N THR A 354 -22.81 -6.31 -5.02
CA THR A 354 -23.99 -5.97 -4.24
C THR A 354 -23.58 -5.75 -2.79
N ASN A 355 -24.52 -5.40 -1.92
CA ASN A 355 -24.24 -5.36 -0.48
C ASN A 355 -23.93 -6.73 0.13
N ASN A 356 -24.12 -7.83 -0.62
CA ASN A 356 -23.69 -9.16 -0.24
C ASN A 356 -22.43 -9.60 -1.00
N TRP A 357 -21.29 -9.55 -0.30
CA TRP A 357 -19.97 -9.94 -0.79
C TRP A 357 -19.78 -11.46 -0.93
N GLU A 358 -20.68 -12.27 -0.38
CA GLU A 358 -20.64 -13.74 -0.46
C GLU A 358 -21.28 -14.29 -1.74
N THR A 359 -21.84 -13.41 -2.56
CA THR A 359 -22.43 -13.79 -3.84
C THR A 359 -21.35 -14.37 -4.75
N LEU A 360 -21.62 -15.56 -5.31
CA LEU A 360 -20.70 -16.26 -6.21
C LEU A 360 -20.10 -15.35 -7.30
N PRO A 361 -20.87 -14.51 -8.01
CA PRO A 361 -20.27 -13.68 -9.05
C PRO A 361 -19.41 -12.52 -8.52
N THR A 362 -19.62 -12.04 -7.29
CA THR A 362 -18.68 -11.10 -6.63
C THR A 362 -17.37 -11.81 -6.27
N ILE A 363 -17.46 -13.01 -5.69
CA ILE A 363 -16.30 -13.85 -5.38
C ILE A 363 -15.49 -14.13 -6.65
N LEU A 364 -16.15 -14.52 -7.74
CA LEU A 364 -15.48 -14.77 -9.02
C LEU A 364 -14.78 -13.51 -9.55
N GLY A 365 -15.41 -12.33 -9.45
CA GLY A 365 -14.79 -11.06 -9.82
C GLY A 365 -13.50 -10.79 -9.02
N LEU A 366 -13.55 -10.98 -7.70
CA LEU A 366 -12.39 -10.81 -6.81
C LEU A 366 -11.28 -11.84 -7.09
N VAL A 367 -11.64 -13.09 -7.40
CA VAL A 367 -10.71 -14.14 -7.81
C VAL A 367 -9.99 -13.78 -9.11
N VAL A 368 -10.74 -13.37 -10.14
CA VAL A 368 -10.17 -13.01 -11.44
C VAL A 368 -9.28 -11.77 -11.32
N PHE A 369 -9.71 -10.78 -10.53
CA PHE A 369 -8.90 -9.60 -10.22
C PHE A 369 -7.59 -9.99 -9.50
N GLY A 370 -7.67 -10.87 -8.50
CA GLY A 370 -6.51 -11.37 -7.75
C GLY A 370 -5.53 -12.16 -8.61
N ILE A 371 -6.00 -12.95 -9.58
CA ILE A 371 -5.13 -13.64 -10.57
C ILE A 371 -4.33 -12.61 -11.39
N GLY A 372 -5.00 -11.58 -11.92
CA GLY A 372 -4.34 -10.52 -12.68
C GLY A 372 -3.31 -9.78 -11.84
N GLN A 373 -3.68 -9.39 -10.63
CA GLN A 373 -2.83 -8.65 -9.69
C GLN A 373 -1.59 -9.47 -9.27
N GLY A 374 -1.78 -10.72 -8.82
CA GLY A 374 -0.68 -11.58 -8.39
C GLY A 374 0.31 -11.88 -9.52
N SER A 375 -0.20 -12.06 -10.74
CA SER A 375 0.64 -12.25 -11.93
C SER A 375 1.54 -11.03 -12.19
N LEU A 376 0.94 -9.84 -12.16
CA LEU A 376 1.62 -8.59 -12.49
C LEU A 376 2.66 -8.20 -11.45
N VAL A 377 2.35 -8.33 -10.15
CA VAL A 377 3.28 -7.98 -9.07
C VAL A 377 4.58 -8.78 -9.16
N THR A 378 4.49 -10.10 -9.36
CA THR A 378 5.67 -10.95 -9.51
C THR A 378 6.39 -10.66 -10.83
N LEU A 379 5.66 -10.38 -11.89
CA LEU A 379 6.24 -10.11 -13.21
C LEU A 379 7.07 -8.84 -13.24
N VAL A 380 6.50 -7.70 -12.81
CA VAL A 380 7.22 -6.42 -12.83
C VAL A 380 8.45 -6.47 -11.93
N PHE A 381 8.36 -7.20 -10.82
CA PHE A 381 9.51 -7.44 -9.95
C PHE A 381 10.64 -8.18 -10.68
N ASN A 382 10.33 -9.30 -11.32
CA ASN A 382 11.34 -10.08 -12.03
C ASN A 382 11.96 -9.32 -13.20
N VAL A 383 11.17 -8.54 -13.96
CA VAL A 383 11.71 -7.72 -15.05
C VAL A 383 12.72 -6.70 -14.53
N LEU A 384 12.42 -6.02 -13.42
CA LEU A 384 13.32 -5.04 -12.84
C LEU A 384 14.61 -5.67 -12.30
N VAL A 385 14.52 -6.83 -11.66
CA VAL A 385 15.69 -7.55 -11.10
C VAL A 385 16.58 -8.15 -12.20
N THR A 386 15.98 -8.67 -13.27
CA THR A 386 16.73 -9.33 -14.36
C THR A 386 17.37 -8.35 -15.36
N ALA A 387 16.88 -7.11 -15.43
CA ALA A 387 17.41 -6.11 -16.36
C ALA A 387 18.70 -5.43 -15.88
N ALA A 388 18.99 -5.48 -14.57
CA ALA A 388 20.12 -4.80 -13.96
C ALA A 388 21.30 -5.74 -13.67
N PRO A 389 22.55 -5.25 -13.79
CA PRO A 389 23.73 -5.92 -13.27
C PRO A 389 23.58 -6.28 -11.78
N LYS A 390 24.23 -7.37 -11.33
CA LYS A 390 24.11 -7.87 -9.95
C LYS A 390 24.58 -6.83 -8.93
N GLU A 391 25.52 -5.98 -9.33
CA GLU A 391 26.09 -4.89 -8.55
C GLU A 391 25.07 -3.78 -8.26
N LEU A 392 24.06 -3.64 -9.14
CA LEU A 392 22.99 -2.64 -9.03
C LEU A 392 21.68 -3.20 -8.45
N ALA A 393 21.66 -4.46 -7.99
CA ALA A 393 20.45 -5.10 -7.45
C ALA A 393 19.86 -4.35 -6.24
N GLY A 394 20.70 -3.72 -5.42
CA GLY A 394 20.26 -2.87 -4.30
C GLY A 394 19.54 -1.59 -4.75
N ASP A 395 19.97 -1.02 -5.88
CA ASP A 395 19.40 0.19 -6.46
C ASP A 395 18.05 -0.10 -7.12
N VAL A 396 17.93 -1.25 -7.80
CA VAL A 396 16.64 -1.78 -8.29
C VAL A 396 15.65 -1.95 -7.15
N GLY A 397 16.08 -2.58 -6.05
CA GLY A 397 15.23 -2.80 -4.88
C GLY A 397 14.75 -1.49 -4.24
N SER A 398 15.62 -0.47 -4.23
CA SER A 398 15.33 0.87 -3.73
C SER A 398 14.31 1.63 -4.58
N ILE A 399 14.47 1.59 -5.91
CA ILE A 399 13.51 2.18 -6.86
C ILE A 399 12.16 1.48 -6.74
N ARG A 400 12.17 0.14 -6.67
CA ARG A 400 10.96 -0.66 -6.46
C ARG A 400 10.24 -0.28 -5.18
N GLY A 401 10.93 -0.28 -4.04
CA GLY A 401 10.32 0.04 -2.74
C GLY A 401 9.73 1.45 -2.71
N THR A 402 10.43 2.41 -3.31
CA THR A 402 9.94 3.80 -3.46
C THR A 402 8.70 3.87 -4.34
N THR A 403 8.74 3.21 -5.51
CA THR A 403 7.62 3.15 -6.45
C THR A 403 6.40 2.50 -5.79
N GLN A 404 6.58 1.37 -5.09
CA GLN A 404 5.50 0.65 -4.41
C GLN A 404 4.77 1.57 -3.42
N ASN A 405 5.51 2.25 -2.54
CA ASN A 405 4.88 3.05 -1.50
C ASN A 405 4.23 4.32 -2.06
N LEU A 406 4.88 5.00 -3.02
CA LEU A 406 4.29 6.17 -3.66
C LEU A 406 3.02 5.79 -4.44
N ALA A 407 3.06 4.68 -5.19
CA ALA A 407 1.91 4.13 -5.89
C ALA A 407 0.79 3.79 -4.91
N SER A 408 1.10 3.14 -3.79
CA SER A 408 0.12 2.79 -2.77
C SER A 408 -0.57 4.03 -2.20
N ALA A 409 0.21 5.05 -1.83
CA ALA A 409 -0.31 6.32 -1.32
C ALA A 409 -1.23 7.01 -2.33
N VAL A 410 -0.77 7.14 -3.58
CA VAL A 410 -1.54 7.77 -4.66
C VAL A 410 -2.82 6.98 -4.95
N GLY A 411 -2.75 5.66 -4.97
CA GLY A 411 -3.90 4.79 -5.21
C GLY A 411 -4.99 4.94 -4.15
N THR A 412 -4.61 4.91 -2.87
CA THR A 412 -5.53 5.14 -1.76
C THR A 412 -6.12 6.55 -1.78
N ALA A 413 -5.29 7.57 -1.98
CA ALA A 413 -5.71 8.97 -2.03
C ALA A 413 -6.70 9.28 -3.15
N VAL A 414 -6.35 8.89 -4.39
CA VAL A 414 -7.18 9.12 -5.57
C VAL A 414 -8.51 8.40 -5.44
N MET A 415 -8.48 7.17 -4.92
CA MET A 415 -9.70 6.41 -4.72
C MET A 415 -10.58 7.01 -3.62
N GLY A 416 -10.00 7.41 -2.49
CA GLY A 416 -10.74 8.11 -1.43
C GLY A 416 -11.40 9.40 -1.94
N GLY A 417 -10.69 10.18 -2.75
CA GLY A 417 -11.24 11.42 -3.30
C GLY A 417 -12.31 11.21 -4.37
N LEU A 418 -12.11 10.20 -5.20
CA LEU A 418 -13.11 9.77 -6.17
C LEU A 418 -14.41 9.35 -5.44
N LEU A 419 -14.30 8.53 -4.40
CA LEU A 419 -15.47 8.08 -3.64
C LEU A 419 -16.21 9.25 -2.99
N VAL A 420 -15.50 10.18 -2.32
CA VAL A 420 -16.15 11.37 -1.75
C VAL A 420 -16.84 12.19 -2.82
N THR A 421 -16.12 12.53 -3.90
CA THR A 421 -16.67 13.36 -4.99
C THR A 421 -17.93 12.72 -5.60
N LEU A 422 -17.88 11.42 -5.90
CA LEU A 422 -19.02 10.70 -6.48
C LEU A 422 -20.19 10.61 -5.50
N LEU A 423 -19.91 10.42 -4.22
CA LEU A 423 -20.94 10.34 -3.18
C LEU A 423 -21.63 11.70 -3.00
N SER A 424 -20.89 12.80 -2.91
CA SER A 424 -21.44 14.14 -2.78
C SER A 424 -22.29 14.54 -4.00
N ILE A 425 -21.84 14.20 -5.22
CA ILE A 425 -22.63 14.40 -6.44
C ILE A 425 -23.92 13.56 -6.40
N GLY A 426 -23.81 12.29 -6.02
CA GLY A 426 -24.95 11.37 -5.95
C GLY A 426 -26.00 11.80 -4.92
N PHE A 427 -25.57 12.27 -3.74
CA PHE A 427 -26.46 12.81 -2.72
C PHE A 427 -27.15 14.10 -3.16
N THR A 428 -26.41 15.02 -3.77
CA THR A 428 -26.99 16.28 -4.29
C THR A 428 -28.08 16.00 -5.31
N GLN A 429 -27.86 15.01 -6.20
CA GLN A 429 -28.88 14.55 -7.15
C GLN A 429 -30.07 13.89 -6.43
N ALA A 430 -29.81 12.98 -5.49
CA ALA A 430 -30.87 12.26 -4.80
C ALA A 430 -31.80 13.19 -3.99
N VAL A 431 -31.28 14.24 -3.35
CA VAL A 431 -32.13 15.23 -2.66
C VAL A 431 -32.93 16.09 -3.65
N THR A 432 -32.41 16.31 -4.86
CA THR A 432 -33.18 16.98 -5.91
C THR A 432 -34.35 16.09 -6.39
N ASP A 433 -34.11 14.79 -6.47
CA ASP A 433 -35.10 13.80 -6.92
C ASP A 433 -36.12 13.40 -5.82
N HIS A 434 -35.77 13.61 -4.54
CA HIS A 434 -36.59 13.32 -3.36
C HIS A 434 -36.87 14.59 -2.53
N PRO A 435 -37.77 15.48 -2.98
CA PRO A 435 -38.12 16.71 -2.26
C PRO A 435 -38.77 16.50 -0.89
N GLU A 436 -39.20 15.27 -0.58
CA GLU A 436 -39.68 14.83 0.73
C GLU A 436 -38.59 14.72 1.82
N LEU A 437 -37.31 14.74 1.44
CA LEU A 437 -36.18 14.75 2.36
C LEU A 437 -35.96 16.18 2.90
N PRO A 438 -35.96 16.41 4.23
CA PRO A 438 -35.69 17.72 4.81
C PRO A 438 -34.34 18.28 4.33
N PRO A 439 -34.20 19.60 4.05
CA PRO A 439 -32.91 20.21 3.71
C PRO A 439 -31.82 19.98 4.77
N GLU A 440 -32.24 19.78 6.02
CA GLU A 440 -31.41 19.45 7.18
C GLU A 440 -30.61 18.13 7.00
N VAL A 441 -31.09 17.21 6.14
CA VAL A 441 -30.39 15.98 5.75
C VAL A 441 -29.03 16.30 5.11
N MET A 442 -28.93 17.38 4.33
CA MET A 442 -27.67 17.81 3.70
C MET A 442 -26.69 18.45 4.68
N GLU A 443 -27.18 19.07 5.75
CA GLU A 443 -26.35 19.79 6.72
C GLU A 443 -25.75 18.83 7.77
N HIS A 444 -26.40 17.68 8.00
CA HIS A 444 -25.99 16.68 9.01
C HIS A 444 -25.23 15.48 8.43
N VAL A 445 -25.40 15.23 7.12
CA VAL A 445 -24.50 14.38 6.34
C VAL A 445 -23.31 15.25 5.97
N ASP A 446 -22.27 15.20 6.80
CA ASP A 446 -21.01 15.92 6.59
C ASP A 446 -20.31 15.38 5.32
N LEU A 447 -20.78 15.82 4.15
CA LEU A 447 -20.34 15.38 2.81
C LEU A 447 -18.92 15.87 2.47
N ASP A 448 -18.44 16.87 3.19
CA ASP A 448 -17.15 17.53 2.97
C ASP A 448 -16.01 16.76 3.66
N GLN A 449 -16.31 15.90 4.62
CA GLN A 449 -15.36 14.95 5.16
C GLN A 449 -15.61 13.56 4.56
N VAL A 450 -14.54 12.79 4.41
CA VAL A 450 -14.58 11.34 4.11
C VAL A 450 -15.22 10.54 5.29
N ASN A 451 -16.08 11.18 6.08
CA ASN A 451 -16.86 10.59 7.15
C ASN A 451 -18.01 9.83 6.51
N PHE A 452 -17.72 8.61 6.09
CA PHE A 452 -18.74 7.61 5.80
C PHE A 452 -19.59 7.42 7.07
N ILE A 453 -20.70 8.13 7.21
CA ILE A 453 -21.67 7.90 8.30
C ILE A 453 -22.27 6.51 8.09
N SER A 454 -22.20 5.60 9.05
CA SER A 454 -22.82 4.27 8.90
C SER A 454 -24.35 4.41 8.77
N ASN A 455 -25.03 3.39 8.26
CA ASN A 455 -26.51 3.42 8.23
C ASN A 455 -27.10 3.58 9.63
N ASP A 456 -26.44 3.04 10.66
CA ASP A 456 -26.86 3.13 12.05
C ASP A 456 -26.62 4.53 12.63
N ASP A 457 -25.47 5.14 12.35
CA ASP A 457 -25.18 6.53 12.74
C ASP A 457 -26.12 7.52 12.05
N LEU A 458 -26.50 7.24 10.80
CA LEU A 458 -27.45 8.04 10.04
C LEU A 458 -28.82 7.98 10.72
N ARG A 459 -29.29 6.78 11.09
CA ARG A 459 -30.55 6.60 11.82
C ARG A 459 -30.53 7.33 13.16
N ALA A 460 -29.47 7.14 13.95
CA ALA A 460 -29.33 7.77 15.26
C ALA A 460 -29.36 9.31 15.17
N LYS A 461 -28.68 9.90 14.17
CA LYS A 461 -28.73 11.35 13.94
C LYS A 461 -30.13 11.85 13.56
N PHE A 462 -30.87 11.08 12.76
CA PHE A 462 -32.24 11.48 12.39
C PHE A 462 -33.27 11.26 13.50
N GLU A 463 -33.02 10.34 14.43
CA GLU A 463 -33.84 10.18 15.64
C GLU A 463 -33.77 11.39 16.58
N GLU A 464 -32.70 12.20 16.48
CA GLU A 464 -32.55 13.48 17.20
C GLU A 464 -33.29 14.65 16.52
N THR A 465 -33.89 14.43 15.35
CA THR A 465 -34.59 15.45 14.54
C THR A 465 -36.11 15.22 14.52
N GLU A 466 -36.88 16.17 13.94
CA GLU A 466 -38.34 16.01 13.74
C GLU A 466 -38.69 15.10 12.53
N ALA A 467 -37.73 14.32 12.02
CA ALA A 467 -37.92 13.47 10.84
C ALA A 467 -38.87 12.30 11.13
N THR A 468 -39.81 12.04 10.22
CA THR A 468 -40.71 10.88 10.33
C THR A 468 -39.97 9.57 10.03
N PRO A 469 -40.38 8.42 10.60
CA PRO A 469 -39.75 7.13 10.32
C PRO A 469 -39.64 6.79 8.82
N ALA A 470 -40.62 7.22 8.03
CA ALA A 470 -40.60 7.05 6.57
C ALA A 470 -39.51 7.89 5.89
N GLN A 471 -39.22 9.10 6.38
CA GLN A 471 -38.12 9.94 5.89
C GLN A 471 -36.76 9.37 6.30
N ILE A 472 -36.65 8.79 7.50
CA ILE A 472 -35.44 8.11 7.96
C ILE A 472 -35.14 6.90 7.06
N ASP A 473 -36.14 6.06 6.80
CA ASP A 473 -35.97 4.90 5.92
C ASP A 473 -35.63 5.30 4.47
N ALA A 474 -36.24 6.38 3.96
CA ALA A 474 -35.90 6.94 2.65
C ALA A 474 -34.45 7.45 2.61
N ALA A 475 -34.00 8.19 3.63
CA ALA A 475 -32.63 8.70 3.71
C ALA A 475 -31.60 7.56 3.78
N VAL A 476 -31.89 6.50 4.54
CA VAL A 476 -31.04 5.30 4.63
C VAL A 476 -31.00 4.56 3.30
N ALA A 477 -32.13 4.41 2.61
CA ALA A 477 -32.19 3.75 1.30
C ALA A 477 -31.38 4.53 0.24
N VAL A 478 -31.52 5.86 0.20
CA VAL A 478 -30.72 6.73 -0.66
C VAL A 478 -29.23 6.61 -0.34
N ASN A 479 -28.86 6.61 0.95
CA ASN A 479 -27.46 6.43 1.36
C ASN A 479 -26.90 5.07 0.89
N GLU A 480 -27.65 3.99 1.06
CA GLU A 480 -27.25 2.65 0.64
C GLU A 480 -27.09 2.55 -0.89
N GLU A 481 -28.04 3.11 -1.65
CA GLU A 481 -27.99 3.12 -3.11
C GLU A 481 -26.83 3.95 -3.65
N GLN A 482 -26.68 5.19 -3.17
CA GLN A 482 -25.63 6.10 -3.66
C GLN A 482 -24.23 5.57 -3.33
N ARG A 483 -24.05 4.92 -2.17
CA ARG A 483 -22.77 4.32 -1.81
C ARG A 483 -22.45 3.09 -2.64
N LEU A 484 -23.43 2.22 -2.89
CA LEU A 484 -23.22 1.07 -3.79
C LEU A 484 -22.91 1.54 -5.21
N ARG A 485 -23.61 2.57 -5.70
CA ARG A 485 -23.35 3.18 -7.01
C ARG A 485 -21.94 3.79 -7.08
N THR A 486 -21.52 4.47 -6.03
CA THR A 486 -20.19 5.07 -5.90
C THR A 486 -19.09 4.00 -5.91
N LEU A 487 -19.28 2.89 -5.21
CA LEU A 487 -18.38 1.74 -5.25
C LEU A 487 -18.27 1.16 -6.68
N LYS A 488 -19.40 0.97 -7.36
CA LYS A 488 -19.46 0.46 -8.74
C LYS A 488 -18.73 1.38 -9.73
N LEU A 489 -18.97 2.69 -9.65
CA LEU A 489 -18.26 3.69 -10.46
C LEU A 489 -16.76 3.70 -10.15
N GLY A 490 -16.38 3.54 -8.88
CA GLY A 490 -14.99 3.36 -8.46
C GLY A 490 -14.30 2.20 -9.18
N PHE A 491 -14.96 1.03 -9.26
CA PHE A 491 -14.42 -0.11 -10.01
C PHE A 491 -14.30 0.18 -11.53
N LEU A 492 -15.23 0.91 -12.13
CA LEU A 492 -15.13 1.33 -13.54
C LEU A 492 -13.95 2.27 -13.79
N VAL A 493 -13.71 3.24 -12.89
CA VAL A 493 -12.55 4.13 -13.00
C VAL A 493 -11.26 3.33 -12.89
N LEU A 494 -11.16 2.40 -11.93
CA LEU A 494 -10.02 1.50 -11.82
C LEU A 494 -9.84 0.62 -13.06
N ALA A 495 -10.94 0.18 -13.70
CA ALA A 495 -10.88 -0.55 -14.97
C ALA A 495 -10.30 0.33 -16.09
N GLY A 496 -10.69 1.60 -16.16
CA GLY A 496 -10.11 2.58 -17.09
C GLY A 496 -8.60 2.77 -16.86
N VAL A 497 -8.18 2.91 -15.61
CA VAL A 497 -6.75 3.00 -15.24
C VAL A 497 -5.99 1.73 -15.65
N SER A 498 -6.58 0.56 -15.41
CA SER A 498 -6.04 -0.74 -15.83
C SER A 498 -5.88 -0.86 -17.34
N LEU A 499 -6.86 -0.36 -18.11
CA LEU A 499 -6.82 -0.37 -19.56
C LEU A 499 -5.67 0.47 -20.11
N VAL A 500 -5.44 1.65 -19.52
CA VAL A 500 -4.30 2.52 -19.87
C VAL A 500 -2.96 1.83 -19.58
N ALA A 501 -2.91 0.94 -18.59
CA ALA A 501 -1.72 0.15 -18.26
C ALA A 501 -1.26 -0.81 -19.38
N ALA A 502 -2.11 -1.08 -20.37
CA ALA A 502 -1.71 -1.79 -21.59
C ALA A 502 -0.58 -1.07 -22.35
N LEU A 503 -0.50 0.26 -22.24
CA LEU A 503 0.57 1.07 -22.87
C LEU A 503 1.96 0.73 -22.30
N PRO A 504 2.24 0.89 -20.99
CA PRO A 504 3.53 0.47 -20.43
C PRO A 504 3.73 -1.05 -20.53
N ALA A 505 2.68 -1.86 -20.35
CA ALA A 505 2.79 -3.32 -20.49
C ALA A 505 3.26 -3.74 -21.89
N SER A 506 2.80 -3.05 -22.94
CA SER A 506 3.24 -3.30 -24.31
C SER A 506 4.72 -2.99 -24.54
N ARG A 507 5.35 -2.18 -23.70
CA ARG A 507 6.78 -1.83 -23.81
C ARG A 507 7.69 -2.72 -22.96
N LEU A 508 7.12 -3.71 -22.27
CA LEU A 508 7.91 -4.71 -21.55
C LEU A 508 8.70 -5.61 -22.52
N PRO A 509 9.76 -6.26 -22.02
CA PRO A 509 10.59 -7.12 -22.85
C PRO A 509 9.81 -8.24 -23.53
N ARG A 510 10.17 -8.49 -24.80
CA ARG A 510 9.63 -9.60 -25.60
C ARG A 510 10.47 -10.87 -25.53
N TYR A 511 11.67 -10.81 -24.96
CA TYR A 511 12.57 -11.96 -24.85
C TYR A 511 12.06 -12.98 -23.82
N ARG A 512 12.43 -14.24 -24.02
CA ARG A 512 12.29 -15.30 -23.01
C ARG A 512 13.52 -15.26 -22.09
N PRO A 513 13.41 -15.57 -20.78
CA PRO A 513 14.56 -15.56 -19.88
C PRO A 513 15.74 -16.42 -20.34
N GLU A 514 15.48 -17.46 -21.14
CA GLU A 514 16.48 -18.35 -21.74
C GLU A 514 17.24 -17.71 -22.94
N GLU A 515 16.81 -16.53 -23.40
CA GLU A 515 17.41 -15.75 -24.49
C GLU A 515 18.24 -14.56 -23.98
N ILE A 516 18.36 -14.38 -22.66
CA ILE A 516 19.26 -13.38 -22.07
C ILE A 516 20.68 -13.93 -22.24
N PRO A 517 21.56 -13.31 -23.07
CA PRO A 517 22.94 -13.73 -23.14
C PRO A 517 23.57 -13.57 -21.76
N ASP A 518 24.37 -14.54 -21.32
CA ASP A 518 25.26 -14.35 -20.17
C ASP A 518 26.02 -13.03 -20.40
N PRO A 519 26.12 -12.12 -19.40
CA PRO A 519 26.95 -10.94 -19.55
C PRO A 519 28.35 -11.44 -19.91
N ALA A 520 28.80 -11.11 -21.11
CA ALA A 520 30.12 -11.51 -21.58
C ALA A 520 31.15 -11.11 -20.50
N PRO A 521 32.12 -11.98 -20.17
CA PRO A 521 33.19 -11.57 -19.29
C PRO A 521 33.87 -10.36 -19.94
N GLU A 522 33.81 -9.21 -19.28
CA GLU A 522 34.57 -8.03 -19.70
C GLU A 522 36.05 -8.44 -19.71
N GLY A 523 36.65 -8.41 -20.90
CA GLY A 523 38.07 -8.68 -21.13
C GLY A 523 38.95 -7.48 -20.84
#